data_AF-A0A5E4N110-F1
#
_entry.id   AF-A0A5E4N110-F1
#
_cell.length_a   1.000
_cell.length_b   1.000
_cell.length_c   1.000
_cell.angle_alpha   90.00
_cell.angle_beta   90.00
_cell.angle_gamma   90.00
#
_symmetry.space_group_name_H-M   'P 1'
#
loop_
_entity.id
_entity.type
_entity.pdbx_description
1 polymer ?
#
loop_
_entity_poly.entity_id
_entity_poly.type
_entity_poly.pdbx_seq_one_letter_code
_entity_poly.pdbx_strand_id
1 'polypeptide(L)'
;MQTFRSISLRKITNSPFDVSDQTLRSDLRLQTVAEVAASSYNSFRTRRTNHPNPLIRALNSANVPGNPPRRLERRWCRDLDE
;
A
#
# COMPACT_ATOMS: atom_id res chain seq x y z
N MET A 1 4.43 10.04 -11.77
CA MET A 1 3.76 8.81 -11.30
C MET A 1 2.27 8.79 -11.68
N GLN A 2 1.44 9.74 -11.23
CA GLN A 2 0.00 9.74 -11.55
C GLN A 2 -0.32 9.90 -13.05
N THR A 3 0.40 10.77 -13.74
CA THR A 3 0.23 11.00 -15.19
C THR A 3 0.51 9.75 -16.02
N PHE A 4 1.62 9.06 -15.73
CA PHE A 4 1.97 7.78 -16.36
C PHE A 4 0.87 6.74 -16.14
N ARG A 5 0.39 6.59 -14.90
CA ARG A 5 -0.71 5.67 -14.58
C ARG A 5 -1.96 5.97 -15.41
N SER A 6 -2.36 7.24 -15.47
CA SER A 6 -3.56 7.65 -16.20
C SER A 6 -3.44 7.39 -17.70
N ILE A 7 -2.29 7.70 -18.29
CA ILE A 7 -1.99 7.41 -19.70
C ILE A 7 -2.02 5.89 -19.96
N SER A 8 -1.40 5.09 -19.09
CA SER A 8 -1.39 3.64 -19.22
C SER A 8 -2.80 3.05 -19.14
N LEU A 9 -3.60 3.44 -18.14
CA LEU A 9 -4.98 2.97 -17.98
C LEU A 9 -5.82 3.28 -19.22
N ARG A 10 -5.74 4.52 -19.69
CA ARG A 10 -6.48 4.97 -20.87
C ARG A 10 -6.09 4.20 -22.14
N LYS A 11 -4.80 3.91 -22.32
CA LYS A 11 -4.32 3.09 -23.44
C LYS A 11 -4.80 1.64 -23.37
N ILE A 12 -4.87 1.06 -22.18
CA ILE A 12 -5.33 -0.34 -22.00
C ILE A 12 -6.83 -0.46 -22.23
N THR A 13 -7.62 0.51 -21.75
CA THR A 13 -9.09 0.47 -21.86
C THR A 13 -9.65 1.14 -23.10
N ASN A 14 -8.81 1.69 -23.98
CA ASN A 14 -9.22 2.52 -25.12
C ASN A 14 -10.19 3.66 -24.71
N SER A 15 -9.98 4.25 -23.54
CA SER A 15 -10.89 5.25 -23.00
C SER A 15 -10.70 6.63 -23.66
N PRO A 16 -11.78 7.41 -23.86
CA PRO A 16 -11.69 8.80 -24.34
C PRO A 16 -10.99 9.73 -23.35
N PHE A 17 -10.60 10.92 -23.83
CA PHE A 17 -9.88 11.89 -23.00
C PHE A 17 -10.72 12.53 -21.88
N ASP A 18 -12.03 12.63 -22.07
CA ASP A 18 -12.97 13.21 -21.11
C ASP A 18 -13.25 12.32 -19.89
N VAL A 19 -12.90 11.03 -19.95
CA VAL A 19 -13.15 10.13 -18.81
C VAL A 19 -12.12 10.38 -17.72
N SER A 20 -12.59 10.69 -16.52
CA SER A 20 -11.71 10.95 -15.37
C SER A 20 -10.94 9.68 -14.95
N ASP A 21 -9.70 9.86 -14.46
CA ASP A 21 -8.89 8.77 -13.93
C ASP A 21 -9.59 8.04 -12.77
N GLN A 22 -10.32 8.79 -11.95
CA GLN A 22 -11.09 8.24 -10.84
C GLN A 22 -12.24 7.35 -11.31
N THR A 23 -12.92 7.73 -12.40
CA THR A 23 -13.97 6.91 -13.02
C THR A 23 -13.39 5.60 -13.54
N LEU A 24 -12.31 5.66 -14.33
CA LEU A 24 -11.64 4.47 -14.86
C LEU A 24 -11.15 3.54 -13.75
N ARG A 25 -10.59 4.12 -12.70
CA ARG A 25 -10.08 3.35 -11.56
C ARG A 25 -11.20 2.66 -10.79
N SER A 26 -12.33 3.34 -10.61
CA SER A 26 -13.49 2.80 -9.88
C SER A 26 -14.20 1.71 -10.69
N ASP A 27 -14.36 1.92 -11.99
CA ASP A 27 -14.95 0.96 -12.93
C ASP A 27 -14.14 -0.35 -12.98
N LEU A 28 -12.81 -0.23 -13.11
CA LEU A 28 -11.88 -1.35 -13.09
C LEU A 28 -11.61 -1.91 -11.68
N ARG A 29 -12.21 -1.34 -10.64
CA ARG A 29 -12.01 -1.70 -9.21
C ARG A 29 -10.53 -1.76 -8.80
N LEU A 30 -9.73 -0.85 -9.33
CA LEU A 30 -8.28 -0.82 -9.09
C LEU A 30 -7.96 -0.13 -7.76
N GLN A 31 -7.33 -0.89 -6.88
CA GLN A 31 -6.82 -0.38 -5.61
C GLN A 31 -5.72 0.67 -5.85
N THR A 32 -5.63 1.67 -4.97
CA THR A 32 -4.48 2.57 -4.91
C THR A 32 -3.25 1.85 -4.39
N VAL A 33 -2.08 2.42 -4.68
CA VAL A 33 -0.82 1.94 -4.10
C VAL A 33 -0.86 1.95 -2.58
N ALA A 34 -1.55 2.94 -1.97
CA ALA A 34 -1.71 3.02 -0.52
C ALA A 34 -2.57 1.88 0.03
N GLU A 35 -3.72 1.59 -0.59
CA GLU A 35 -4.59 0.47 -0.20
C GLU A 35 -3.88 -0.88 -0.31
N VAL A 36 -3.15 -1.11 -1.41
CA VAL A 36 -2.36 -2.34 -1.61
C VAL A 36 -1.24 -2.43 -0.57
N ALA A 37 -0.54 -1.32 -0.29
CA ALA A 37 0.53 -1.28 0.70
C ALA A 37 0.01 -1.57 2.11
N ALA A 38 -1.13 -0.99 2.50
CA ALA A 38 -1.79 -1.24 3.79
C ALA A 38 -2.25 -2.70 3.91
N SER A 39 -2.98 -3.22 2.89
CA SER A 39 -3.45 -4.61 2.87
C SER A 39 -2.30 -5.62 2.95
N SER A 40 -1.22 -5.38 2.20
CA SER A 40 -0.01 -6.20 2.23
C SER A 40 0.67 -6.17 3.60
N TYR A 41 0.78 -4.98 4.20
CA TYR A 41 1.33 -4.82 5.55
C TYR A 41 0.51 -5.57 6.59
N ASN A 42 -0.82 -5.45 6.56
CA ASN A 42 -1.71 -6.16 7.48
C ASN A 42 -1.65 -7.68 7.33
N SER A 43 -1.62 -8.16 6.09
CA SER A 43 -1.47 -9.59 5.79
C SER A 43 -0.15 -10.12 6.35
N PHE A 44 0.94 -9.37 6.17
CA PHE A 44 2.25 -9.71 6.72
C PHE A 44 2.26 -9.70 8.24
N ARG A 45 1.67 -8.67 8.86
CA ARG A 45 1.61 -8.51 10.31
C ARG A 45 0.85 -9.66 10.96
N THR A 46 -0.31 -10.02 10.39
CA THR A 46 -1.14 -11.16 10.84
C THR A 46 -0.37 -12.47 10.80
N ARG A 47 0.37 -12.73 9.71
CA ARG A 47 1.20 -13.93 9.57
C ARG A 47 2.31 -14.00 10.64
N ARG A 48 2.90 -12.86 11.02
CA ARG A 48 3.89 -12.81 12.10
C ARG A 48 3.27 -12.96 13.48
N THR A 49 2.09 -12.41 13.73
CA THR A 49 1.37 -12.57 15.01
C THR A 49 1.08 -14.04 15.32
N ASN A 50 0.61 -14.76 14.30
CA ASN A 50 0.16 -16.15 14.44
C ASN A 50 1.27 -17.17 14.14
N HIS A 51 2.53 -16.75 14.13
CA HIS A 51 3.65 -17.61 13.77
C HIS A 51 3.98 -18.60 14.91
N PRO A 52 4.20 -19.90 14.63
CA PRO A 52 4.49 -20.90 15.66
C PRO A 52 5.82 -20.64 16.39
N ASN A 53 6.80 -20.06 15.70
CA ASN A 53 8.08 -19.67 16.31
C ASN A 53 7.92 -18.38 17.16
N PRO A 54 8.15 -18.44 18.49
CA PRO A 54 8.00 -17.29 19.39
C PRO A 54 8.99 -16.15 19.11
N LEU A 55 10.18 -16.45 18.58
CA LEU A 55 11.16 -15.42 18.20
C LEU A 55 10.64 -14.56 17.04
N ILE A 56 9.97 -15.18 16.07
CA ILE A 56 9.36 -14.48 14.94
C ILE A 56 8.18 -13.62 15.41
N ARG A 57 7.41 -14.12 16.38
CA ARG A 57 6.34 -13.35 17.01
C ARG A 57 6.87 -12.14 17.79
N ALA A 58 8.01 -12.28 18.46
CA ALA A 58 8.66 -11.18 19.17
C ALA A 58 9.15 -10.06 18.23
N LEU A 59 9.42 -10.37 16.95
CA LEU A 59 9.75 -9.38 15.92
C LEU A 59 8.53 -8.55 15.45
N ASN A 60 7.31 -8.90 15.88
CA ASN A 60 6.08 -8.16 15.58
C ASN A 60 5.82 -7.00 16.56
N SER A 61 6.90 -6.38 17.06
CA SER A 61 6.77 -5.18 17.89
C SER A 61 6.30 -3.99 17.04
N ALA A 62 5.24 -3.32 17.50
CA ALA A 62 4.77 -2.07 16.90
C ALA A 62 5.82 -0.95 17.02
N ASN A 63 6.58 -0.98 18.11
CA ASN A 63 7.71 -0.08 18.34
C ASN A 63 9.01 -0.76 17.95
N VAL A 64 9.70 -0.20 16.95
CA VAL A 64 11.16 -0.31 16.96
C VAL A 64 11.58 0.50 18.19
N PRO A 65 12.23 -0.10 19.20
CA PRO A 65 12.66 0.66 20.37
C PRO A 65 13.49 1.85 19.90
N GLY A 66 13.03 3.06 20.22
CA GLY A 66 13.67 4.32 19.84
C GLY A 66 13.23 4.96 18.51
N ASN A 67 12.22 4.42 17.78
CA ASN A 67 11.71 4.91 16.48
C ASN A 67 12.71 5.83 15.76
N PRO A 68 13.88 5.28 15.35
CA PRO A 68 15.01 6.10 14.98
C PRO A 68 14.58 7.05 13.86
N PRO A 69 15.07 8.32 13.90
CA PRO A 69 14.63 9.34 12.97
C PRO A 69 14.76 8.80 11.55
N ARG A 70 13.63 8.79 10.84
CA ARG A 70 13.57 8.23 9.49
C ARG A 70 14.39 9.13 8.60
N ARG A 71 15.41 8.55 7.95
CA ARG A 71 16.32 9.30 7.07
C ARG A 71 15.60 9.97 5.89
N LEU A 72 14.44 9.46 5.51
CA LEU A 72 13.61 9.98 4.43
C LEU A 72 12.19 10.22 4.93
N GLU A 73 11.66 11.41 4.61
CA GLU A 73 10.25 11.78 4.78
C GLU A 73 9.38 10.94 3.83
N ARG A 74 9.06 9.73 4.25
CA ARG A 74 8.18 8.80 3.52
C ARG A 74 7.12 8.29 4.47
N ARG A 75 5.88 8.19 3.99
CA ARG A 75 4.84 7.37 4.64
C ARG A 75 5.18 5.91 4.39
N TRP A 76 5.45 5.15 5.43
CA TRP A 76 5.69 3.72 5.37
C TRP A 76 4.37 2.97 5.39
N CYS A 77 4.36 1.72 4.94
CA CYS A 77 3.13 0.92 4.95
C CYS A 77 2.51 0.78 6.35
N ARG A 78 3.33 0.89 7.41
CA ARG A 78 2.88 0.91 8.81
C ARG A 78 2.06 2.16 9.15
N ASP A 79 2.37 3.30 8.55
CA ASP A 79 1.69 4.57 8.82
C ASP A 79 0.42 4.75 7.97
N LEU A 80 0.05 3.74 7.16
CA LEU A 80 -1.14 3.77 6.31
C LEU A 80 -2.35 3.11 6.97
N ASP A 81 -2.16 2.50 8.15
CA ASP A 81 -3.18 1.77 8.91
C ASP A 81 -3.74 2.60 10.08
N GLU A 82 -3.37 3.88 10.19
CA GLU A 82 -3.80 4.83 11.23
C GLU A 82 -4.84 5.83 10.69
#